data_AF-B0EIX1-F1
#
_entry.id   AF-B0EIX1-F1
#
_cell.length_a   1.000
_cell.length_b   1.000
_cell.length_c   1.000
_cell.angle_alpha   90.00
_cell.angle_beta   90.00
_cell.angle_gamma   90.00
#
_symmetry.space_group_name_H-M   'P 1'
#
loop_
_entity.id
_entity.type
_entity.pdbx_description
1 polymer ?
#
loop_
_entity_poly.entity_id
_entity_poly.type
_entity_poly.pdbx_seq_one_letter_code
_entity_poly.pdbx_strand_id
1 'polypeptide(L)'
;MIVNAMDVSGVEGTFRITCENVMTVLRENKDSLMAVLEAFVYDPLIVRLLGGKDVDDDDDKMNKENQGENYVMKSKAVSVMRRVLEKLTGKDFGNEELNVHDQVDRLIREATSNENLSQSYQGWCPYW
;
A
#
# COMPACT_ATOMS: atom_id res chain seq x y z
N MET A 1 3.74 18.18 12.64
CA MET A 1 4.64 19.20 12.05
C MET A 1 4.30 19.37 10.58
N ILE A 2 4.25 18.29 9.78
CA ILE A 2 3.86 18.39 8.37
C ILE A 2 2.44 18.99 8.22
N VAL A 3 1.49 18.57 9.05
CA VAL A 3 0.11 19.13 9.05
C VAL A 3 0.10 20.62 9.39
N ASN A 4 0.93 21.06 10.35
CA ASN A 4 1.00 22.47 10.77
C ASN A 4 1.71 23.37 9.75
N ALA A 5 2.47 22.79 8.82
CA ALA A 5 3.14 23.51 7.75
C ALA A 5 2.24 23.71 6.51
N MET A 6 1.06 23.06 6.48
CA MET A 6 0.06 23.25 5.44
C MET A 6 -0.72 24.56 5.67
N ASP A 7 -1.69 24.83 4.80
CA ASP A 7 -2.55 26.01 4.87
C ASP A 7 -3.29 26.12 6.23
N VAL A 8 -3.94 27.25 6.49
CA VAL A 8 -4.66 27.54 7.75
C VAL A 8 -5.73 26.49 8.11
N SER A 9 -6.21 25.73 7.13
CA SER A 9 -7.16 24.62 7.29
C SER A 9 -6.50 23.25 7.48
N GLY A 10 -5.16 23.18 7.57
CA GLY A 10 -4.40 21.94 7.71
C GLY A 10 -4.66 20.96 6.56
N VAL A 11 -5.08 19.74 6.91
CA VAL A 11 -5.38 18.67 5.94
C VAL A 11 -6.68 18.89 5.16
N GLU A 12 -7.61 19.72 5.66
CA GLU A 12 -8.95 19.92 5.06
C GLU A 12 -8.98 20.92 3.90
N GLY A 13 -7.84 21.53 3.56
CA GLY A 13 -7.76 22.55 2.52
C GLY A 13 -7.32 21.99 1.16
N THR A 14 -6.37 22.71 0.56
CA THR A 14 -5.75 22.36 -0.72
C THR A 14 -5.20 20.94 -0.75
N PHE A 15 -4.74 20.42 0.39
CA PHE A 15 -4.25 19.04 0.51
C PHE A 15 -5.33 18.02 0.13
N ARG A 16 -6.50 18.04 0.79
CA ARG A 16 -7.62 17.14 0.50
C ARG A 16 -8.06 17.23 -0.95
N ILE A 17 -8.27 18.44 -1.47
CA ILE A 17 -8.70 18.65 -2.87
C ILE A 17 -7.68 18.05 -3.84
N THR A 18 -6.39 18.24 -3.58
CA THR A 18 -5.33 17.67 -4.42
C THR A 18 -5.31 16.14 -4.34
N CYS A 19 -5.50 15.57 -3.15
CA CYS A 19 -5.60 14.12 -2.97
C CYS A 19 -6.79 13.52 -3.73
N GLU A 20 -7.96 14.16 -3.71
CA GLU A 20 -9.14 13.71 -4.46
C GLU A 20 -8.91 13.75 -5.96
N ASN A 21 -8.30 14.83 -6.48
CA ASN A 21 -7.97 14.95 -7.90
C ASN A 21 -6.96 13.88 -8.33
N VAL A 22 -5.88 13.69 -7.57
CA VAL A 22 -4.87 12.66 -7.85
C VAL A 22 -5.49 11.27 -7.80
N MET A 23 -6.31 10.98 -6.79
CA MET A 23 -6.98 9.69 -6.66
C MET A 23 -7.94 9.44 -7.83
N THR A 24 -8.67 10.47 -8.28
CA THR A 24 -9.55 10.37 -9.46
C THR A 24 -8.75 9.99 -10.70
N VAL A 25 -7.66 10.71 -10.99
CA VAL A 25 -6.79 10.42 -12.15
C VAL A 25 -6.17 9.03 -12.09
N LEU A 26 -5.76 8.58 -10.90
CA LEU A 26 -5.21 7.23 -10.70
C LEU A 26 -6.26 6.14 -10.94
N ARG A 27 -7.50 6.33 -10.48
CA ARG A 27 -8.59 5.38 -10.71
C ARG A 27 -9.06 5.35 -12.16
N GLU A 28 -9.11 6.51 -12.83
CA GLU A 28 -9.43 6.62 -14.26
C GLU A 28 -8.41 5.87 -15.13
N ASN A 29 -7.13 5.93 -14.78
CA ASN A 29 -6.03 5.33 -15.55
C ASN A 29 -5.50 4.02 -14.91
N LYS A 30 -6.34 3.30 -14.17
CA LYS A 30 -5.92 2.10 -13.43
C LYS A 30 -5.30 1.02 -14.33
N ASP A 31 -5.81 0.85 -15.55
CA ASP A 31 -5.33 -0.20 -16.46
C ASP A 31 -3.90 0.08 -16.95
N SER A 32 -3.56 1.35 -17.14
CA SER A 32 -2.20 1.78 -17.49
C SER A 32 -1.22 1.51 -16.35
N LEU A 33 -1.62 1.78 -15.10
CA LEU A 33 -0.80 1.52 -13.92
C LEU A 33 -0.61 0.02 -13.67
N MET A 34 -1.68 -0.76 -13.83
CA MET A 34 -1.63 -2.22 -13.70
C MET A 34 -0.71 -2.85 -14.75
N ALA A 35 -0.78 -2.39 -16.02
CA ALA A 35 0.11 -2.90 -17.06
C ALA A 35 1.60 -2.68 -16.75
N VAL A 36 1.96 -1.52 -16.20
CA VAL A 36 3.33 -1.23 -15.77
C VAL A 36 3.75 -2.10 -14.59
N LEU A 37 2.87 -2.29 -13.60
CA LEU A 37 3.16 -3.10 -12.42
C LEU A 37 3.22 -4.60 -12.73
N GLU A 38 2.41 -5.10 -13.66
CA GLU A 38 2.47 -6.48 -14.15
C GLU A 38 3.85 -6.78 -14.74
N ALA A 39 4.42 -5.86 -15.51
CA ALA A 39 5.76 -6.03 -16.06
C ALA A 39 6.83 -6.24 -14.98
N PHE A 40 6.73 -5.53 -13.85
CA PHE A 40 7.66 -5.70 -12.72
C PHE A 40 7.43 -6.99 -11.92
N VAL A 41 6.21 -7.52 -11.90
CA VAL A 41 5.90 -8.80 -11.24
C VAL A 41 6.46 -10.00 -11.97
N TYR A 42 6.48 -9.94 -13.31
CA TYR A 42 7.07 -10.99 -14.12
C TYR A 42 8.61 -10.92 -14.19
N ASP A 43 9.24 -9.91 -13.58
CA ASP A 43 10.69 -9.85 -13.45
C ASP A 43 11.19 -10.83 -12.37
N PRO A 44 11.97 -11.88 -12.74
CA PRO A 44 12.46 -12.88 -11.80
C PRO A 44 13.41 -12.33 -10.72
N LEU A 45 14.00 -11.13 -10.90
CA LEU A 45 14.89 -10.53 -9.90
C LEU A 45 14.13 -9.79 -8.79
N ILE A 46 13.02 -9.14 -9.12
CA ILE A 46 12.15 -8.45 -8.14
C ILE A 46 11.50 -9.47 -7.21
N VAL A 47 11.11 -10.63 -7.74
CA VAL A 47 10.58 -11.74 -6.97
C VAL A 47 11.56 -12.22 -5.88
N ARG A 48 12.87 -12.22 -6.16
CA ARG A 48 13.90 -12.57 -5.17
C ARG A 48 14.05 -11.52 -4.08
N LEU A 49 13.86 -10.23 -4.40
CA LEU A 49 13.85 -9.15 -3.42
C LEU A 49 12.59 -9.22 -2.53
N LEU A 50 11.43 -9.49 -3.12
CA LEU A 50 10.16 -9.68 -2.38
C LEU A 50 10.18 -10.95 -1.51
N GLY A 51 10.99 -11.95 -1.87
CA GLY A 51 11.24 -13.13 -1.06
C GLY A 51 12.34 -12.98 -0.01
N GLY A 52 13.03 -11.84 0.04
CA GLY A 52 14.23 -11.61 0.85
C GLY A 52 13.99 -10.78 2.11
N LYS A 53 12.94 -11.07 2.89
CA LYS A 53 12.76 -10.51 4.24
C LYS A 53 11.64 -11.23 5.00
N ASP A 54 11.94 -12.44 5.46
CA ASP A 54 11.31 -12.98 6.67
C ASP A 54 12.49 -13.28 7.62
N VAL A 55 12.70 -12.39 8.59
CA VAL A 55 13.46 -12.65 9.82
C VAL A 55 12.40 -13.11 10.82
N ASP A 56 12.70 -14.22 11.50
CA ASP A 56 11.92 -14.92 12.54
C ASP A 56 10.90 -15.97 12.06
N ASP A 57 11.40 -17.17 11.73
CA ASP A 57 10.70 -18.43 12.02
C ASP A 57 11.77 -19.52 12.31
N ASP A 58 12.21 -19.57 13.57
CA ASP A 58 12.79 -20.77 14.18
C ASP A 58 11.68 -21.82 14.30
N ASP A 59 11.41 -22.56 13.22
CA ASP A 59 10.86 -23.94 13.18
C ASP A 59 10.22 -24.19 11.81
N ASP A 60 10.98 -24.69 10.83
CA ASP A 60 10.64 -25.95 10.15
C ASP A 60 11.74 -26.35 9.16
N LYS A 61 12.57 -27.32 9.55
CA LYS A 61 13.40 -28.05 8.60
C LYS A 61 12.51 -29.04 7.87
N MET A 62 12.05 -28.75 6.64
CA MET A 62 11.86 -29.80 5.61
C MET A 62 11.92 -29.25 4.18
N ASN A 63 13.10 -29.41 3.58
CA ASN A 63 13.36 -29.85 2.21
C ASN A 63 12.19 -29.73 1.20
N LYS A 64 12.08 -28.59 0.49
CA LYS A 64 11.38 -28.51 -0.79
C LYS A 64 12.26 -27.80 -1.81
N GLU A 65 12.88 -28.62 -2.64
CA GLU A 65 13.59 -28.27 -3.86
C GLU A 65 12.86 -27.14 -4.63
N ASN A 66 13.61 -26.09 -4.99
CA ASN A 66 13.47 -25.02 -6.01
C ASN A 66 12.13 -24.73 -6.74
N GLN A 67 11.19 -25.66 -6.86
CA GLN A 67 9.85 -25.47 -7.42
C GLN A 67 8.86 -24.87 -6.42
N GLY A 68 9.00 -25.16 -5.12
CA GLY A 68 8.11 -24.63 -4.07
C GLY A 68 8.27 -23.12 -3.85
N GLU A 69 9.53 -22.66 -3.81
CA GLU A 69 9.85 -21.24 -3.64
C GLU A 69 9.29 -20.39 -4.78
N ASN A 70 9.42 -20.85 -6.04
CA ASN A 70 8.90 -20.12 -7.20
C ASN A 70 7.36 -19.96 -7.16
N TYR A 71 6.64 -20.96 -6.63
CA TYR A 71 5.18 -20.94 -6.51
C TYR A 71 4.70 -20.02 -5.38
N VAL A 72 5.35 -20.08 -4.21
CA VAL A 72 5.06 -19.19 -3.06
C VAL A 72 5.37 -17.74 -3.40
N MET A 73 6.46 -17.49 -4.11
CA MET A 73 6.86 -16.15 -4.51
C MET A 73 5.95 -15.56 -5.59
N LYS A 74 5.49 -16.37 -6.56
CA LYS A 74 4.42 -15.95 -7.47
C LYS A 74 3.14 -15.61 -6.71
N SER A 75 2.79 -16.38 -5.68
CA SER A 75 1.63 -16.10 -4.83
C SER A 75 1.76 -14.76 -4.08
N LYS A 76 2.94 -14.47 -3.51
CA LYS A 76 3.22 -13.16 -2.87
C LYS A 76 3.13 -12.00 -3.87
N ALA A 77 3.67 -12.15 -5.08
CA ALA A 77 3.59 -11.09 -6.09
C ALA A 77 2.15 -10.84 -6.58
N VAL A 78 1.37 -11.91 -6.76
CA VAL A 78 -0.06 -11.83 -7.11
C VAL A 78 -0.87 -11.17 -5.99
N SER A 79 -0.55 -11.41 -4.72
CA SER A 79 -1.24 -10.77 -3.59
C SER A 79 -0.96 -9.27 -3.51
N VAL A 80 0.27 -8.84 -3.82
CA VAL A 80 0.62 -7.42 -3.94
C VAL A 80 -0.18 -6.76 -5.07
N MET A 81 -0.28 -7.40 -6.24
CA MET A 81 -1.06 -6.87 -7.36
C MET A 81 -2.54 -6.73 -7.04
N ARG A 82 -3.12 -7.76 -6.42
CA ARG A 82 -4.50 -7.70 -5.92
C ARG A 82 -4.67 -6.55 -4.95
N ARG A 83 -3.71 -6.34 -4.03
CA ARG A 83 -3.76 -5.24 -3.06
C ARG A 83 -3.70 -3.87 -3.73
N VAL A 84 -2.91 -3.70 -4.80
CA VAL A 84 -2.88 -2.45 -5.57
C VAL A 84 -4.20 -2.23 -6.30
N LEU A 85 -4.75 -3.28 -6.91
CA LEU A 85 -6.05 -3.21 -7.58
C LEU A 85 -7.16 -2.79 -6.60
N GLU A 86 -7.16 -3.31 -5.38
CA GLU A 86 -8.09 -2.90 -4.32
C GLU A 86 -7.97 -1.42 -3.99
N LYS A 87 -6.76 -0.86 -3.94
CA LYS A 87 -6.55 0.60 -3.75
C LYS A 87 -7.10 1.43 -4.90
N LEU A 88 -6.89 0.98 -6.14
CA LEU A 88 -7.34 1.66 -7.37
C LEU A 88 -8.84 1.48 -7.64
N THR A 89 -9.51 0.55 -6.95
CA THR A 89 -10.95 0.30 -7.09
C THR A 89 -11.77 0.77 -5.88
N GLY A 90 -11.11 1.22 -4.81
CA GLY A 90 -11.78 1.65 -3.58
C GLY A 90 -12.27 0.51 -2.69
N LYS A 91 -11.71 -0.70 -2.84
CA LYS A 91 -12.00 -1.90 -2.03
C LYS A 91 -10.91 -2.17 -0.99
N ASP A 92 -10.16 -1.15 -0.59
CA ASP A 92 -9.00 -1.27 0.28
C ASP A 92 -9.33 -1.41 1.77
N PHE A 93 -10.54 -1.07 2.18
CA PHE A 93 -11.00 -1.08 3.57
C PHE A 93 -12.14 -2.07 3.86
N GLY A 94 -12.45 -2.97 2.92
CA GLY A 94 -13.52 -3.95 3.06
C GLY A 94 -14.12 -4.35 1.71
N ASN A 95 -15.30 -4.99 1.76
CA ASN A 95 -15.99 -5.46 0.56
C ASN A 95 -16.76 -4.36 -0.19
N GLU A 96 -16.97 -3.20 0.43
CA GLU A 96 -17.72 -2.09 -0.17
C GLU A 96 -16.82 -1.23 -1.05
N GLU A 97 -17.33 -0.81 -2.21
CA GLU A 97 -16.65 0.12 -3.10
C GLU A 97 -16.81 1.54 -2.58
N LEU A 98 -15.73 2.10 -2.05
CA LEU A 98 -15.70 3.47 -1.54
C LEU A 98 -15.53 4.46 -2.70
N ASN A 99 -16.27 5.56 -2.63
CA ASN A 99 -16.04 6.72 -3.49
C ASN A 99 -14.65 7.32 -3.21
N VAL A 100 -14.12 8.09 -4.16
CA VAL A 100 -12.83 8.79 -4.02
C VAL A 100 -12.80 9.65 -2.76
N HIS A 101 -13.85 10.44 -2.53
CA HIS A 101 -13.96 11.31 -1.35
C HIS A 101 -13.87 10.50 -0.04
N ASP A 102 -14.66 9.43 0.07
CA ASP A 102 -14.72 8.62 1.30
C ASP A 102 -13.44 7.82 1.53
N GLN A 103 -12.81 7.33 0.46
CA GLN A 103 -11.51 6.67 0.53
C GLN A 103 -10.43 7.66 1.02
N VAL A 104 -10.37 8.85 0.44
CA VAL A 104 -9.41 9.90 0.85
C VAL A 104 -9.65 10.29 2.29
N ASP A 105 -10.91 10.47 2.71
CA ASP A 105 -11.25 10.80 4.09
C ASP A 105 -10.79 9.72 5.07
N ARG A 106 -11.00 8.45 4.73
CA ARG A 106 -10.57 7.32 5.56
C ARG A 106 -9.05 7.21 5.64
N LEU A 107 -8.34 7.44 4.53
CA LEU A 107 -6.88 7.48 4.50
C LEU A 107 -6.32 8.60 5.38
N ILE A 108 -6.92 9.80 5.32
CA ILE A 108 -6.52 10.93 6.15
C ILE A 108 -6.74 10.61 7.63
N ARG A 109 -7.90 10.03 7.99
CA ARG A 109 -8.20 9.62 9.37
C ARG A 109 -7.22 8.58 9.89
N GLU A 110 -6.88 7.56 9.10
CA GLU A 110 -5.90 6.55 9.51
C GLU A 110 -4.50 7.14 9.69
N ALA A 111 -4.08 8.06 8.81
CA ALA A 111 -2.79 8.73 8.87
C ALA A 111 -2.66 9.71 10.05
N THR A 112 -3.79 10.25 10.52
CA THR A 112 -3.85 11.18 11.66
C THR A 112 -4.26 10.51 12.97
N SER A 113 -4.52 9.19 12.97
CA SER A 113 -4.89 8.45 14.17
C SER A 113 -3.71 8.32 15.12
N ASN A 114 -3.88 8.81 16.34
CA ASN A 114 -2.87 8.71 17.39
C ASN A 114 -2.53 7.26 17.76
N GLU A 115 -3.50 6.34 17.66
CA GLU A 115 -3.28 4.92 17.95
C GLU A 115 -2.33 4.28 16.92
N ASN A 116 -2.50 4.62 15.64
CA ASN A 116 -1.63 4.15 14.56
C ASN A 116 -0.23 4.79 14.66
N LEU A 117 -0.19 6.09 14.94
CA LEU A 117 1.05 6.84 15.10
C LEU A 117 1.86 6.35 16.31
N SER A 118 1.21 6.01 17.43
CA SER A 118 1.89 5.51 18.63
C SER A 118 2.55 4.14 18.44
N GLN A 119 2.05 3.34 17.49
CA GLN A 119 2.60 2.03 17.15
C GLN A 119 3.78 2.11 16.17
N SER A 120 4.06 3.30 15.63
CA SER A 120 5.18 3.49 14.72
C SER A 120 6.52 3.34 15.44
N TYR A 121 7.51 2.80 14.73
CA TYR A 121 8.87 2.70 15.24
C TYR A 121 9.41 4.07 15.66
N GLN A 122 10.11 4.16 16.79
CA GLN A 122 10.56 5.43 17.36
C GLN A 122 11.40 6.28 16.38
N GLY A 123 12.21 5.64 15.52
CA GLY A 123 13.02 6.31 14.50
C GLY A 123 12.23 6.94 13.35
N TRP A 124 10.93 6.64 13.22
CA TRP A 124 10.03 7.33 12.29
C TRP A 124 9.57 8.70 12.81
N CYS A 125 9.80 9.01 14.09
CA CYS A 125 9.41 10.26 14.73
C CYS A 125 7.93 10.65 14.51
N PRO A 126 6.96 9.82 14.93
CA PRO A 126 5.52 10.05 14.69
C PRO A 126 4.95 11.29 15.41
N TYR A 127 5.71 11.86 16.33
CA TYR A 127 5.34 13.03 17.15
C TYR A 127 5.73 14.36 16.51
N TRP A 128 6.37 14.36 15.34
CA TRP A 128 6.77 15.58 14.65
C TRP A 128 5.61 16.25 13.95
#